data_AF-A0A1C3CY35-F1
#
_entry.id   AF-A0A1C3CY35-F1
#
_cell.length_a   1.000
_cell.length_b   1.000
_cell.length_c   1.000
_cell.angle_alpha   90.00
_cell.angle_beta   90.00
_cell.angle_gamma   90.00
#
_symmetry.space_group_name_H-M   'P 1'
#
loop_
_entity.id
_entity.type
_entity.pdbx_description
1 polymer ?
#
loop_
_entity_poly.entity_id
_entity_poly.type
_entity_poly.pdbx_seq_one_letter_code
_entity_poly.pdbx_strand_id
1 'polypeptide(L)'
;MMKDKQAVQFLEQLKLLYPAAFKRNYLFYSMIKTKGLLDELKEFIPWLLAAMIFISISMSLGAYLQNTWPQLSEFRAKGLAVLAVMLFFMLITPLVIKQMKHSSVSLYKQLCHTPIKLAVIILLQAINIAYVESSFLQSLLFFFAMSFGFVRFYKENLFRDHSDSHQYYYLQETRRVCFWSYKQVLKIKCRRLLCKRNSKKLNELKQQQQQFQILHEKALGFEHQLCKSFKHLDLNTYLENMMK
;
A
#
# COMPACT_ATOMS: atom_id res chain seq x y z
N MET A 1 23.59 -2.67 14.23
CA MET A 1 22.13 -2.75 14.41
C MET A 1 21.69 -1.54 15.20
N MET A 2 20.62 -0.86 14.78
CA MET A 2 19.99 0.12 15.68
C MET A 2 19.44 -0.60 16.90
N LYS A 3 19.67 -0.05 18.09
CA LYS A 3 19.12 -0.59 19.34
C LYS A 3 17.69 -0.09 19.48
N ASP A 4 16.76 -0.93 19.93
CA ASP A 4 15.34 -0.59 20.10
C ASP A 4 15.14 0.71 20.92
N LYS A 5 16.03 0.99 21.87
CA LYS A 5 16.07 2.24 22.64
C LYS A 5 16.15 3.51 21.78
N GLN A 6 16.88 3.49 20.67
CA GLN A 6 16.99 4.63 19.74
C GLN A 6 15.67 4.85 18.98
N ALA A 7 14.97 3.77 18.63
CA ALA A 7 13.64 3.84 17.99
C ALA A 7 12.59 4.39 18.93
N VAL A 8 12.59 3.95 20.19
CA VAL A 8 11.70 4.47 21.23
C VAL A 8 11.93 5.96 21.44
N GLN A 9 13.18 6.38 21.68
CA GLN A 9 13.50 7.79 21.93
C GLN A 9 13.10 8.70 20.76
N PHE A 10 13.36 8.27 19.52
CA PHE A 10 12.96 9.02 18.34
C PHE A 10 11.45 9.19 18.23
N LEU A 11 10.69 8.11 18.45
CA LEU A 11 9.22 8.14 18.38
C LEU A 11 8.61 8.94 19.53
N GLU A 12 9.15 8.85 20.74
CA GLU A 12 8.70 9.64 21.89
C GLU A 12 8.88 11.15 21.65
N GLN A 13 10.05 11.56 21.17
CA GLN A 13 10.31 12.96 20.80
C GLN A 13 9.32 13.45 19.74
N LEU A 14 9.09 12.65 18.70
CA LEU A 14 8.12 12.98 17.64
C LEU A 14 6.68 13.01 18.14
N LYS A 15 6.32 12.16 19.10
CA LYS A 15 4.97 12.13 19.69
C LYS A 15 4.71 13.35 20.55
N LEU A 16 5.73 13.85 21.25
CA LEU A 16 5.68 15.11 22.00
C LEU A 16 5.53 16.32 21.06
N LEU A 17 6.35 16.38 20.00
CA LEU A 17 6.37 17.52 19.07
C LEU A 17 5.18 17.50 18.09
N TYR A 18 4.74 16.32 17.65
CA TYR A 18 3.76 16.13 16.57
C TYR A 18 2.74 15.02 16.89
N PRO A 19 1.90 15.15 17.94
CA PRO A 19 0.95 14.11 18.33
C PRO A 19 -0.08 13.77 17.22
N ALA A 20 -0.37 14.73 16.34
CA ALA A 20 -1.26 14.54 15.20
C ALA A 20 -0.75 13.50 14.18
N ALA A 21 0.57 13.25 14.12
CA ALA A 21 1.16 12.25 13.24
C ALA A 21 0.78 10.81 13.62
N PHE A 22 0.45 10.59 14.90
CA PHE A 22 0.17 9.27 15.47
C PHE A 22 -1.33 8.97 15.59
N LYS A 23 -2.16 9.99 15.89
CA LYS A 23 -3.60 9.80 16.15
C LYS A 23 -4.50 9.86 14.91
N ARG A 24 -4.12 10.61 13.87
CA ARG A 24 -5.00 10.92 12.73
C ARG A 24 -4.38 10.58 11.37
N ASN A 25 -3.37 9.71 11.34
CA ASN A 25 -2.72 9.30 10.11
C ASN A 25 -2.71 7.79 9.95
N TYR A 26 -3.42 7.31 8.94
CA TYR A 26 -3.55 5.90 8.61
C TYR A 26 -2.73 5.57 7.35
N LEU A 27 -2.12 4.40 7.37
CA LEU A 27 -1.50 3.76 6.21
C LEU A 27 -2.44 2.67 5.72
N PHE A 28 -2.63 2.56 4.41
CA PHE A 28 -3.50 1.54 3.80
C PHE A 28 -2.73 0.30 3.35
N TYR A 29 -1.56 0.07 3.91
CA TYR A 29 -0.70 -1.05 3.55
C TYR A 29 0.01 -1.63 4.77
N SER A 30 0.55 -2.84 4.61
CA SER A 30 1.27 -3.58 5.64
C SER A 30 0.47 -3.68 6.93
N MET A 31 -0.64 -4.41 6.88
CA MET A 31 -1.45 -4.70 8.06
C MET A 31 -1.00 -6.01 8.73
N ILE A 32 -0.52 -6.97 7.94
CA ILE A 32 -0.06 -8.27 8.42
C ILE A 32 1.44 -8.43 8.18
N LYS A 33 2.16 -8.77 9.25
CA LYS A 33 3.56 -9.20 9.20
C LYS A 33 3.65 -10.70 8.90
N THR A 34 4.49 -11.07 7.94
CA THR A 34 4.86 -12.47 7.66
C THR A 34 6.38 -12.62 7.74
N LYS A 35 6.86 -13.65 8.45
CA LYS A 35 8.29 -13.87 8.69
C LYS A 35 9.04 -14.38 7.44
N GLY A 36 8.35 -15.07 6.54
CA GLY A 36 8.95 -15.60 5.32
C GLY A 36 7.91 -16.02 4.30
N LEU A 37 8.37 -16.69 3.23
CA LEU A 37 7.51 -17.33 2.22
C LEU A 37 6.73 -18.54 2.78
N LEU A 38 7.16 -19.08 3.93
CA LEU A 38 6.66 -20.33 4.53
C LEU A 38 5.87 -20.14 5.84
N ASP A 39 5.47 -18.91 6.20
CA ASP A 39 4.52 -18.67 7.29
C ASP A 39 3.08 -18.84 6.73
N GLU A 40 2.81 -20.05 6.19
CA GLU A 40 1.74 -20.36 5.23
C GLU A 40 0.36 -19.92 5.70
N LEU A 41 0.01 -20.18 6.97
CA LEU A 41 -1.30 -19.85 7.52
C LEU A 41 -1.60 -18.34 7.51
N LYS A 42 -0.60 -17.50 7.77
CA LYS A 42 -0.77 -16.04 7.74
C LYS A 42 -0.78 -15.51 6.32
N GLU A 43 -0.19 -16.22 5.37
CA GLU A 43 -0.27 -15.87 3.94
C GLU A 43 -1.69 -16.06 3.37
N PHE A 44 -2.47 -16.99 3.93
CA PHE A 44 -3.85 -17.24 3.51
C PHE A 44 -4.85 -16.21 4.04
N ILE A 45 -4.57 -15.54 5.17
CA ILE A 45 -5.51 -14.58 5.79
C ILE A 45 -5.91 -13.45 4.80
N PRO A 46 -4.97 -12.74 4.14
CA PRO A 46 -5.33 -11.73 3.15
C PRO A 46 -6.13 -12.28 1.96
N TRP A 47 -5.88 -13.54 1.58
CA TRP A 47 -6.59 -14.20 0.49
C TRP A 47 -8.02 -14.55 0.85
N LEU A 48 -8.25 -15.12 2.05
CA LEU A 48 -9.58 -15.37 2.57
C LEU A 48 -10.38 -14.07 2.67
N LEU A 49 -9.76 -13.01 3.18
CA LEU A 49 -10.40 -11.71 3.30
C LEU A 49 -10.73 -11.08 1.94
N ALA A 50 -9.82 -11.19 0.97
CA ALA A 50 -10.08 -10.77 -0.41
C ALA A 50 -11.24 -11.56 -1.04
N ALA A 51 -11.25 -12.88 -0.87
CA ALA A 51 -12.29 -13.76 -1.41
C ALA A 51 -13.66 -13.40 -0.83
N MET A 52 -13.77 -13.30 0.50
CA MET A 52 -15.02 -12.97 1.18
C MET A 52 -15.60 -11.62 0.75
N ILE A 53 -14.75 -10.63 0.48
CA ILE A 53 -15.19 -9.29 0.07
C ILE A 53 -15.48 -9.27 -1.43
N PHE A 54 -14.49 -9.54 -2.27
CA PHE A 54 -14.54 -9.22 -3.68
C PHE A 54 -15.30 -10.26 -4.51
N ILE A 55 -15.27 -11.54 -4.13
CA ILE A 55 -16.09 -12.56 -4.81
C ILE A 55 -17.56 -12.27 -4.53
N SER A 56 -17.92 -12.05 -3.26
CA SER A 56 -19.30 -11.71 -2.87
C SER A 56 -19.82 -10.46 -3.58
N ILE A 57 -19.02 -9.38 -3.60
CA ILE A 57 -19.35 -8.15 -4.34
C ILE A 57 -19.52 -8.45 -5.84
N SER A 58 -18.61 -9.20 -6.45
CA SER A 58 -18.69 -9.51 -7.88
C SER A 58 -19.92 -10.35 -8.23
N MET A 59 -20.33 -11.29 -7.37
CA MET A 59 -21.52 -12.10 -7.57
C MET A 59 -22.79 -11.25 -7.45
N SER A 60 -22.87 -10.44 -6.39
CA SER A 60 -24.01 -9.54 -6.18
C SER A 60 -24.14 -8.52 -7.31
N LEU A 61 -23.04 -7.91 -7.73
CA LEU A 61 -23.01 -6.96 -8.84
C LEU A 61 -23.35 -7.65 -10.17
N GLY A 62 -22.85 -8.85 -10.41
CA GLY A 62 -23.17 -9.62 -11.63
C GLY A 62 -24.66 -9.93 -11.74
N ALA A 63 -25.29 -10.37 -10.64
CA ALA A 63 -26.73 -10.61 -10.58
C ALA A 63 -27.53 -9.32 -10.79
N TYR A 64 -27.10 -8.21 -10.18
CA TYR A 64 -27.71 -6.90 -10.38
C TYR A 64 -27.64 -6.45 -11.85
N LEU A 65 -26.48 -6.61 -12.50
CA LEU A 65 -26.29 -6.24 -13.90
C LEU A 65 -27.18 -7.07 -14.83
N GLN A 66 -27.29 -8.38 -14.59
CA GLN A 66 -28.13 -9.28 -15.37
C GLN A 66 -29.62 -8.93 -15.26
N ASN A 67 -30.08 -8.60 -14.05
CA ASN A 67 -31.47 -8.19 -13.83
C ASN A 67 -31.77 -6.82 -14.45
N THR A 68 -30.81 -5.89 -14.40
CA THR A 68 -30.98 -4.52 -14.93
C THR A 68 -30.91 -4.48 -16.45
N TRP A 69 -30.06 -5.32 -17.05
CA TRP A 69 -29.89 -5.44 -18.49
C TRP A 69 -30.07 -6.89 -18.95
N PRO A 70 -31.33 -7.31 -19.17
CA PRO A 70 -31.66 -8.68 -19.59
C PRO A 70 -31.02 -9.10 -20.92
N GLN A 71 -30.60 -8.13 -21.73
CA GLN A 71 -29.92 -8.35 -23.01
C GLN A 71 -28.47 -8.82 -22.85
N LEU A 72 -27.86 -8.65 -21.67
CA LEU A 72 -26.53 -9.16 -21.38
C LEU A 72 -26.60 -10.67 -21.12
N SER A 73 -25.74 -11.43 -21.80
CA SER A 73 -25.52 -12.83 -21.43
C SER A 73 -25.01 -12.90 -19.98
N GLU A 74 -25.33 -14.00 -19.30
CA GLU A 74 -24.89 -14.24 -17.91
C GLU A 74 -23.36 -14.10 -17.76
N PHE A 75 -22.61 -14.59 -18.74
CA PHE A 75 -21.16 -14.47 -18.78
C PHE A 75 -20.73 -12.99 -18.80
N ARG A 76 -21.29 -12.18 -19.70
CA ARG A 76 -20.92 -10.76 -19.84
C ARG A 76 -21.31 -9.96 -18.60
N ALA A 77 -22.47 -10.24 -18.00
CA ALA A 77 -22.88 -9.58 -16.76
C ALA A 77 -21.89 -9.87 -15.61
N LYS A 78 -21.51 -11.13 -15.41
CA LYS A 78 -20.49 -11.52 -14.42
C LYS A 78 -19.11 -10.93 -14.75
N GLY A 79 -18.72 -10.94 -16.02
CA GLY A 79 -17.45 -10.38 -16.48
C GLY A 79 -17.34 -8.88 -16.27
N LEU A 80 -18.41 -8.12 -16.51
CA LEU A 80 -18.49 -6.69 -16.23
C LEU A 80 -18.42 -6.40 -14.73
N ALA A 81 -19.05 -7.23 -13.89
CA ALA A 81 -18.94 -7.10 -12.44
C ALA A 81 -17.50 -7.32 -11.94
N VAL A 82 -16.83 -8.36 -12.45
CA VAL A 82 -15.41 -8.61 -12.18
C VAL A 82 -14.55 -7.42 -12.66
N LEU A 83 -14.80 -6.92 -13.88
CA LEU A 83 -14.08 -5.78 -14.44
C LEU A 83 -14.26 -4.52 -13.59
N ALA A 84 -15.46 -4.26 -13.06
CA ALA A 84 -15.73 -3.13 -12.18
C ALA A 84 -14.88 -3.21 -10.89
N VAL A 85 -14.75 -4.40 -10.29
CA VAL A 85 -13.87 -4.61 -9.13
C VAL A 85 -12.40 -4.38 -9.51
N MET A 86 -11.96 -4.86 -10.68
CA MET A 86 -10.59 -4.61 -11.15
C MET A 86 -10.30 -3.12 -11.36
N LEU A 87 -11.25 -2.38 -11.94
CA LEU A 87 -11.13 -0.92 -12.13
C LEU A 87 -11.09 -0.18 -10.78
N PHE A 88 -11.85 -0.65 -9.79
CA PHE A 88 -11.73 -0.15 -8.42
C PHE A 88 -10.31 -0.36 -7.86
N PHE A 89 -9.70 -1.53 -8.06
CA PHE A 89 -8.30 -1.75 -7.68
C PHE A 89 -7.34 -0.81 -8.41
N MET A 90 -7.57 -0.55 -9.70
CA MET A 90 -6.76 0.38 -10.49
C MET A 90 -6.85 1.82 -9.95
N LEU A 91 -7.98 2.20 -9.34
CA LEU A 91 -8.15 3.52 -8.72
C LEU A 91 -7.45 3.62 -7.36
N ILE A 92 -7.54 2.58 -6.53
CA ILE A 92 -7.00 2.60 -5.16
C ILE A 92 -5.49 2.35 -5.13
N THR A 93 -4.99 1.46 -5.98
CA THR A 93 -3.58 1.02 -5.98
C THR A 93 -2.59 2.19 -6.13
N PRO A 94 -2.76 3.14 -7.06
CA PRO A 94 -1.87 4.30 -7.17
C PRO A 94 -1.83 5.16 -5.90
N LEU A 95 -2.95 5.27 -5.18
CA LEU A 95 -3.01 6.00 -3.92
C LEU A 95 -2.14 5.33 -2.86
N VAL A 96 -2.26 4.00 -2.71
CA VAL A 96 -1.46 3.20 -1.78
C VAL A 96 0.03 3.26 -2.14
N ILE A 97 0.37 3.10 -3.43
CA ILE A 97 1.76 3.21 -3.92
C ILE A 97 2.34 4.60 -3.65
N LYS A 98 1.54 5.67 -3.76
CA LYS A 98 1.97 7.02 -3.39
C LYS A 98 2.21 7.16 -1.89
N GLN A 99 1.43 6.49 -1.04
CA GLN A 99 1.74 6.44 0.40
C GLN A 99 3.09 5.77 0.63
N MET A 100 3.31 4.59 0.03
CA MET A 100 4.57 3.84 0.15
C MET A 100 5.76 4.66 -0.32
N LYS A 101 5.67 5.33 -1.48
CA LYS A 101 6.73 6.21 -2.00
C LYS A 101 7.25 7.22 -0.97
N HIS A 102 6.37 7.69 -0.09
CA HIS A 102 6.66 8.70 0.93
C HIS A 102 6.63 8.15 2.35
N SER A 103 6.72 6.84 2.53
CA SER A 103 6.79 6.25 3.87
C SER A 103 7.68 5.03 3.98
N SER A 104 7.85 4.23 2.93
CA SER A 104 8.75 3.09 2.93
C SER A 104 9.42 2.88 1.58
N VAL A 105 10.75 3.08 1.56
CA VAL A 105 11.54 2.97 0.33
C VAL A 105 11.59 1.53 -0.18
N SER A 106 11.76 0.56 0.72
CA SER A 106 11.86 -0.86 0.37
C SER A 106 10.56 -1.37 -0.27
N LEU A 107 9.41 -1.14 0.37
CA LEU A 107 8.11 -1.57 -0.14
C LEU A 107 7.76 -0.89 -1.46
N TYR A 108 8.07 0.39 -1.59
CA TYR A 108 7.85 1.10 -2.84
C TYR A 108 8.60 0.46 -4.01
N LYS A 109 9.89 0.11 -3.83
CA LYS A 109 10.67 -0.56 -4.88
C LYS A 109 10.08 -1.90 -5.28
N GLN A 110 9.54 -2.66 -4.33
CA GLN A 110 8.96 -3.98 -4.59
C GLN A 110 7.61 -3.91 -5.32
N LEU A 111 6.82 -2.85 -5.08
CA LEU A 111 5.42 -2.79 -5.51
C LEU A 111 5.09 -1.68 -6.51
N CYS A 112 6.04 -0.80 -6.87
CA CYS A 112 5.80 0.37 -7.73
C CYS A 112 5.17 0.05 -9.09
N HIS A 113 5.42 -1.13 -9.65
CA HIS A 113 4.90 -1.56 -10.95
C HIS A 113 3.53 -2.27 -10.88
N THR A 114 2.94 -2.38 -9.68
CA THR A 114 1.62 -3.02 -9.49
C THR A 114 0.50 -2.39 -10.33
N PRO A 115 0.39 -1.05 -10.48
CA PRO A 115 -0.61 -0.44 -11.36
C PRO A 115 -0.52 -0.93 -12.82
N ILE A 116 0.71 -1.09 -13.34
CA ILE A 116 0.94 -1.56 -14.71
C ILE A 116 0.47 -3.01 -14.85
N LYS A 117 0.81 -3.87 -13.87
CA LYS A 117 0.35 -5.27 -13.85
C LYS A 117 -1.17 -5.37 -13.84
N LEU A 118 -1.84 -4.53 -13.04
CA LEU A 118 -3.31 -4.45 -13.02
C LEU A 118 -3.87 -3.99 -14.36
N ALA A 119 -3.29 -2.97 -14.99
CA ALA A 119 -3.75 -2.49 -16.29
C ALA A 119 -3.69 -3.59 -17.36
N VAL A 120 -2.61 -4.37 -17.40
CA VAL A 120 -2.49 -5.52 -18.32
C VAL A 120 -3.60 -6.56 -18.06
N ILE A 121 -3.85 -6.91 -16.80
CA ILE A 121 -4.90 -7.87 -16.42
C ILE A 121 -6.29 -7.35 -16.81
N ILE A 122 -6.56 -6.05 -16.60
CA ILE A 122 -7.82 -5.40 -16.97
C ILE A 122 -8.04 -5.48 -18.49
N LEU A 123 -7.01 -5.19 -19.29
CA LEU A 123 -7.10 -5.28 -20.75
C LEU A 123 -7.38 -6.71 -21.19
N LEU A 124 -6.69 -7.70 -20.61
CA LEU A 124 -6.96 -9.11 -20.88
C LEU A 124 -8.38 -9.51 -20.50
N GLN A 125 -8.91 -8.99 -19.38
CA GLN A 125 -10.29 -9.26 -18.96
C GLN A 125 -11.30 -8.62 -19.93
N ALA A 126 -11.03 -7.40 -20.43
CA ALA A 126 -11.88 -6.77 -21.44
C ALA A 126 -11.91 -7.58 -22.75
N ILE A 127 -10.76 -8.10 -23.18
CA ILE A 127 -10.66 -9.01 -24.34
C ILE A 127 -11.43 -10.31 -24.08
N ASN A 128 -11.30 -10.88 -22.88
CA ASN A 128 -12.04 -12.09 -22.51
C ASN A 128 -13.56 -11.87 -22.56
N ILE A 129 -14.04 -10.71 -22.10
CA ILE A 129 -15.46 -10.34 -22.17
C ILE A 129 -15.94 -10.15 -23.61
N ALA A 130 -15.12 -9.52 -24.46
CA ALA A 130 -15.52 -9.15 -25.81
C ALA A 130 -15.44 -10.31 -26.83
N TYR A 131 -14.49 -11.24 -26.67
CA TYR A 131 -14.16 -12.20 -27.72
C TYR A 131 -14.05 -13.67 -27.27
N VAL A 132 -13.41 -13.93 -26.13
CA VAL A 132 -13.05 -15.33 -25.74
C VAL A 132 -14.18 -16.01 -24.97
N GLU A 133 -14.88 -15.24 -24.14
CA GLU A 133 -15.97 -15.68 -23.27
C GLU A 133 -15.63 -16.88 -22.35
N SER A 134 -14.38 -16.93 -21.83
CA SER A 134 -13.91 -18.03 -20.98
C SER A 134 -14.07 -17.72 -19.48
N SER A 135 -14.90 -18.51 -18.80
CA SER A 135 -15.08 -18.47 -17.33
C SER A 135 -13.80 -18.84 -16.58
N PHE A 136 -13.00 -19.76 -17.10
CA PHE A 136 -11.72 -20.13 -16.49
C PHE A 136 -10.74 -18.96 -16.54
N LEU A 137 -10.59 -18.33 -17.72
CA LEU A 137 -9.71 -17.17 -17.89
C LEU A 137 -10.16 -16.01 -16.99
N GLN A 138 -11.47 -15.77 -16.88
CA GLN A 138 -12.03 -14.75 -15.98
C GLN A 138 -11.65 -14.99 -14.52
N SER A 139 -11.83 -16.22 -14.03
CA SER A 139 -11.47 -16.58 -12.65
C SER A 139 -9.96 -16.41 -12.41
N LEU A 140 -9.13 -16.82 -13.36
CA LEU A 140 -7.67 -16.68 -13.27
C LEU A 140 -7.24 -15.21 -13.25
N LEU A 141 -7.79 -14.38 -14.15
CA LEU A 141 -7.50 -12.95 -14.19
C LEU A 141 -7.98 -12.26 -12.92
N PHE A 142 -9.15 -12.64 -12.39
CA PHE A 142 -9.68 -12.08 -11.15
C PHE A 142 -8.84 -12.46 -9.94
N PHE A 143 -8.34 -13.69 -9.87
CA PHE A 143 -7.35 -14.11 -8.88
C PHE A 143 -6.11 -13.20 -8.92
N PHE A 144 -5.51 -13.00 -10.09
CA PHE A 144 -4.35 -12.11 -10.20
C PHE A 144 -4.68 -10.66 -9.84
N ALA A 145 -5.85 -10.15 -10.24
CA ALA A 145 -6.28 -8.81 -9.88
C ALA A 145 -6.41 -8.64 -8.35
N MET A 146 -6.98 -9.61 -7.64
CA MET A 146 -7.03 -9.59 -6.16
C MET A 146 -5.63 -9.68 -5.55
N SER A 147 -4.74 -10.51 -6.11
CA SER A 147 -3.36 -10.64 -5.64
C SER A 147 -2.62 -9.30 -5.69
N PHE A 148 -2.67 -8.64 -6.85
CA PHE A 148 -2.00 -7.36 -7.08
C PHE A 148 -2.72 -6.18 -6.45
N GLY A 149 -4.05 -6.14 -6.50
CA GLY A 149 -4.87 -5.01 -6.06
C GLY A 149 -5.15 -4.96 -4.56
N PHE A 150 -4.98 -6.08 -3.84
CA PHE A 150 -5.31 -6.17 -2.42
C PHE A 150 -4.28 -6.95 -1.60
N VAL A 151 -4.10 -8.25 -1.89
CA VAL A 151 -3.33 -9.18 -1.04
C VAL A 151 -1.91 -8.69 -0.80
N ARG A 152 -1.20 -8.27 -1.86
CA ARG A 152 0.18 -7.78 -1.77
C ARG A 152 0.35 -6.48 -0.99
N PHE A 153 -0.70 -5.66 -0.89
CA PHE A 153 -0.67 -4.44 -0.07
C PHE A 153 -0.98 -4.73 1.40
N TYR A 154 -1.80 -5.75 1.65
CA TYR A 154 -2.22 -6.11 2.99
C TYR A 154 -1.12 -6.82 3.79
N LYS A 155 -0.28 -7.62 3.12
CA LYS A 155 0.85 -8.34 3.75
C LYS A 155 2.21 -7.65 3.52
N GLU A 156 3.09 -7.77 4.50
CA GLU A 156 4.50 -7.41 4.39
C GLU A 156 5.39 -8.61 4.77
N ASN A 157 6.20 -9.05 3.80
CA ASN A 157 7.08 -10.21 3.88
C ASN A 157 8.55 -9.82 4.20
N LEU A 158 9.41 -10.83 4.43
CA LEU A 158 10.87 -10.73 4.58
C LEU A 158 11.37 -10.14 5.91
N PHE A 159 10.61 -10.29 6.98
CA PHE A 159 11.12 -9.97 8.33
C PHE A 159 12.11 -11.04 8.79
N ARG A 160 13.16 -10.63 9.50
CA ARG A 160 14.13 -11.60 10.05
C ARG A 160 13.48 -12.41 11.19
N ASP A 161 13.95 -13.63 11.44
CA ASP A 161 13.34 -14.53 12.42
C ASP A 161 13.32 -13.98 13.86
N HIS A 162 14.38 -13.24 14.21
CA HIS A 162 14.54 -12.56 15.50
C HIS A 162 13.77 -11.24 15.61
N SER A 163 13.07 -10.81 14.55
CA SER A 163 12.34 -9.55 14.61
C SER A 163 11.07 -9.69 15.43
N ASP A 164 10.98 -8.92 16.51
CA ASP A 164 9.84 -8.95 17.43
C ASP A 164 8.65 -8.09 16.93
N SER A 165 7.51 -8.23 17.58
CA SER A 165 6.29 -7.43 17.40
C SER A 165 6.53 -5.94 17.68
N HIS A 166 7.34 -5.60 18.69
CA HIS A 166 7.72 -4.23 19.02
C HIS A 166 8.49 -3.53 17.89
N GLN A 167 9.39 -4.25 17.22
CA GLN A 167 10.17 -3.71 16.10
C GLN A 167 9.28 -3.40 14.89
N TYR A 168 8.27 -4.24 14.65
CA TYR A 168 7.25 -3.97 13.63
C TYR A 168 6.42 -2.74 13.99
N TYR A 169 6.03 -2.59 15.25
CA TYR A 169 5.32 -1.42 15.73
C TYR A 169 6.14 -0.14 15.49
N TYR A 170 7.43 -0.12 15.85
CA TYR A 170 8.29 1.04 15.63
C TYR A 170 8.43 1.40 14.15
N LEU A 171 8.56 0.39 13.28
CA LEU A 171 8.61 0.59 11.84
C LEU A 171 7.31 1.22 11.31
N GLN A 172 6.16 0.70 11.74
CA GLN A 172 4.86 1.19 11.29
C GLN A 172 4.56 2.61 11.77
N GLU A 173 4.89 2.94 13.02
CA GLU A 173 4.74 4.31 13.54
C GLU A 173 5.70 5.29 12.85
N THR A 174 6.93 4.86 12.55
CA THR A 174 7.87 5.67 11.77
C THR A 174 7.32 5.96 10.37
N ARG A 175 6.74 4.96 9.69
CA ARG A 175 6.10 5.12 8.38
C ARG A 175 4.90 6.08 8.44
N ARG A 176 4.11 6.04 9.51
CA ARG A 176 3.02 7.00 9.74
C ARG A 176 3.57 8.42 9.86
N VAL A 177 4.65 8.64 10.59
CA VAL A 177 5.28 9.97 10.68
C VAL A 177 5.83 10.42 9.32
N CYS A 178 6.46 9.52 8.56
CA CYS A 178 6.95 9.82 7.21
C CYS A 178 5.82 10.29 6.29
N PHE A 179 4.70 9.56 6.27
CA PHE A 179 3.57 9.93 5.42
C PHE A 179 2.88 11.22 5.90
N TRP A 180 2.78 11.42 7.22
CA TRP A 180 2.20 12.61 7.79
C TRP A 180 3.01 13.87 7.48
N SER A 181 4.34 13.82 7.64
CA SER A 181 5.24 14.93 7.32
C SER A 181 5.14 15.30 5.84
N TYR A 182 5.09 14.31 4.94
CA TYR A 182 4.82 14.53 3.52
C TYR A 182 3.46 15.21 3.27
N LYS A 183 2.39 14.78 3.94
CA LYS A 183 1.06 15.43 3.85
C LYS A 183 1.12 16.91 4.27
N GLN A 184 1.88 17.25 5.32
CA GLN A 184 2.04 18.64 5.74
C GLN A 184 2.74 19.47 4.66
N VAL A 185 3.80 18.93 4.05
CA VAL A 185 4.47 19.59 2.91
C VAL A 185 3.49 19.83 1.76
N LEU A 186 2.68 18.84 1.38
CA LEU A 186 1.66 19.01 0.34
C LEU A 186 0.62 20.08 0.72
N LYS A 187 0.11 20.05 1.95
CA LYS A 187 -0.87 21.02 2.45
C LYS A 187 -0.32 22.45 2.40
N ILE A 188 0.94 22.63 2.76
CA ILE A 188 1.62 23.92 2.69
C ILE A 188 1.83 24.35 1.24
N LYS A 189 2.25 23.45 0.34
CA LYS A 189 2.38 23.74 -1.09
C LYS A 189 1.04 24.19 -1.70
N CYS A 190 -0.07 23.50 -1.39
CA CYS A 190 -1.40 23.93 -1.85
C CYS A 190 -1.80 25.30 -1.30
N ARG A 191 -1.57 25.56 0.00
CA ARG A 191 -1.81 26.88 0.61
C ARG A 191 -0.99 27.98 -0.03
N ARG A 192 0.26 27.69 -0.44
CA ARG A 192 1.13 28.65 -1.13
C ARG A 192 0.60 29.04 -2.50
N LEU A 193 -0.01 28.11 -3.25
CA LEU A 193 -0.62 28.41 -4.56
C LEU A 193 -1.76 29.43 -4.45
N LEU A 194 -2.45 29.46 -3.31
CA LEU A 194 -3.57 30.37 -3.02
C LEU A 194 -3.14 31.70 -2.39
N CYS A 195 -1.86 31.89 -2.07
CA CYS A 195 -1.37 33.11 -1.42
C CYS A 195 -0.91 34.17 -2.44
N LYS A 196 -1.21 35.44 -2.15
CA LYS A 196 -0.70 36.57 -2.95
C LYS A 196 0.84 36.61 -2.92
N ARG A 197 1.44 36.89 -4.09
CA ARG A 197 2.89 37.11 -4.24
C ARG A 197 3.32 38.26 -3.32
N ASN A 198 4.45 38.11 -2.63
CA ASN A 198 5.08 39.08 -1.70
C ASN A 198 4.37 39.34 -0.35
N SER A 199 3.49 38.46 0.11
CA SER A 199 2.95 38.55 1.48
C SER A 199 3.92 38.00 2.54
N LYS A 200 3.95 38.59 3.75
CA LYS A 200 4.69 38.04 4.91
C LYS A 200 4.32 36.57 5.17
N LYS A 201 3.03 36.25 5.02
CA LYS A 201 2.46 34.90 5.06
C LYS A 201 3.10 33.90 4.09
N LEU A 202 3.52 34.35 2.90
CA LEU A 202 4.22 33.49 1.94
C LEU A 202 5.61 33.08 2.44
N ASN A 203 6.32 33.98 3.12
CA ASN A 203 7.65 33.71 3.68
C ASN A 203 7.55 32.75 4.88
N GLU A 204 6.57 32.94 5.76
CA GLU A 204 6.27 32.00 6.85
C GLU A 204 5.96 30.60 6.32
N LEU A 205 5.11 30.49 5.28
CA LEU A 205 4.81 29.20 4.65
C LEU A 205 6.04 28.56 3.99
N LYS A 206 6.99 29.33 3.46
CA LYS A 206 8.25 28.79 2.93
C LYS A 206 9.11 28.20 4.04
N GLN A 207 9.26 28.90 5.17
CA GLN A 207 10.01 28.41 6.32
C GLN A 207 9.38 27.15 6.91
N GLN A 208 8.06 27.14 7.11
CA GLN A 208 7.33 25.95 7.55
C GLN A 208 7.50 24.78 6.58
N GLN A 209 7.46 25.03 5.28
CA GLN A 209 7.70 23.98 4.28
C GLN A 209 9.08 23.36 4.44
N GLN A 210 10.13 24.17 4.59
CA GLN A 210 11.50 23.69 4.77
C GLN A 210 11.63 22.84 6.03
N GLN A 211 11.04 23.28 7.15
CA GLN A 211 11.02 22.52 8.40
C GLN A 211 10.38 21.13 8.21
N PHE A 212 9.22 21.05 7.55
CA PHE A 212 8.57 19.76 7.30
C PHE A 212 9.29 18.89 6.25
N GLN A 213 10.00 19.49 5.29
CA GLN A 213 10.85 18.75 4.35
C GLN A 213 12.04 18.10 5.07
N ILE A 214 12.73 18.85 5.93
CA ILE A 214 13.83 18.33 6.76
C ILE A 214 13.32 17.22 7.69
N LEU A 215 12.15 17.42 8.30
CA LEU A 215 11.52 16.38 9.14
C LEU A 215 11.22 15.11 8.33
N HIS A 216 10.68 15.26 7.12
CA HIS A 216 10.36 14.13 6.24
C HIS A 216 11.61 13.36 5.83
N GLU A 217 12.68 14.05 5.44
CA GLU A 217 13.96 13.43 5.07
C GLU A 217 14.58 12.68 6.25
N LYS A 218 14.59 13.28 7.45
CA LYS A 218 15.07 12.62 8.67
C LYS A 218 14.26 11.37 9.01
N ALA A 219 12.94 11.47 8.96
CA ALA A 219 12.06 10.34 9.26
C ALA A 219 12.22 9.20 8.24
N LEU A 220 12.35 9.52 6.95
CA LEU A 220 12.55 8.53 5.89
C LEU A 220 13.93 7.87 5.99
N GLY A 221 14.97 8.65 6.32
CA GLY A 221 16.30 8.11 6.59
C GLY A 221 16.29 7.13 7.77
N PHE A 222 15.55 7.46 8.83
CA PHE A 222 15.36 6.59 9.99
C PHE A 222 14.58 5.31 9.64
N GLU A 223 13.50 5.42 8.85
CA GLU A 223 12.74 4.26 8.37
C GLU A 223 13.62 3.30 7.58
N HIS A 224 14.48 3.83 6.71
CA HIS A 224 15.40 3.02 5.92
C HIS A 224 16.40 2.25 6.79
N GLN A 225 16.90 2.88 7.86
CA GLN A 225 17.80 2.23 8.82
C GLN A 225 17.11 1.15 9.66
N LEU A 226 15.87 1.41 10.11
CA LEU A 226 15.02 0.41 10.77
C LEU A 226 14.74 -0.77 9.84
N CYS A 227 14.33 -0.49 8.60
CA CYS A 227 14.01 -1.52 7.62
C CYS A 227 15.22 -2.43 7.35
N LYS A 228 16.42 -1.87 7.21
CA LYS A 228 17.68 -2.66 7.07
C LYS A 228 17.97 -3.55 8.27
N SER A 229 17.59 -3.11 9.47
CA SER A 229 17.84 -3.84 10.70
C SER A 229 16.85 -5.01 10.88
N PHE A 230 15.59 -4.83 10.49
CA PHE A 230 14.50 -5.78 10.76
C PHE A 230 14.10 -6.65 9.58
N LYS A 231 14.48 -6.28 8.36
CA LYS A 231 14.10 -7.01 7.14
C LYS A 231 15.31 -7.43 6.34
N HIS A 232 15.16 -8.50 5.57
CA HIS A 232 16.05 -8.77 4.45
C HIS A 232 15.73 -7.78 3.33
N LEU A 233 16.77 -7.16 2.76
CA LEU A 233 16.60 -6.13 1.74
C LEU A 233 16.05 -6.71 0.45
N ASP A 234 16.52 -7.92 0.10
CA ASP A 234 16.15 -8.62 -1.10
C ASP A 234 15.92 -10.11 -0.84
N LEU A 235 15.18 -10.74 -1.77
CA LEU A 235 14.86 -12.16 -1.75
C LEU A 235 16.14 -13.03 -1.84
N ASN A 236 17.15 -12.55 -2.57
CA ASN A 236 18.45 -13.21 -2.67
C ASN A 236 19.16 -13.26 -1.30
N THR A 237 19.18 -12.13 -0.58
CA THR A 237 19.75 -12.07 0.78
C THR A 237 18.96 -12.93 1.78
N TYR A 238 17.66 -13.11 1.56
CA TYR A 238 16.86 -14.03 2.37
C TYR A 238 17.20 -15.49 2.08
N LEU A 239 17.25 -15.88 0.80
CA LEU A 239 17.61 -17.24 0.37
C LEU A 239 19.04 -17.61 0.81
N GLU A 240 20.01 -16.71 0.67
CA GLU A 240 21.38 -16.92 1.15
C GLU A 240 21.48 -17.15 2.67
N ASN A 241 20.59 -16.53 3.46
CA ASN A 241 20.56 -16.76 4.91
C ASN A 241 19.83 -18.06 5.29
N MET A 242 18.85 -18.52 4.50
CA MET A 242 18.21 -19.82 4.73
C MET A 242 19.09 -21.01 4.31
N MET A 243 20.02 -20.80 3.38
CA MET A 243 20.96 -21.84 2.93
C MET A 243 22.23 -21.96 3.81
N LYS A 244 22.32 -21.19 4.90
CA LYS A 244 23.38 -21.28 5.91
C LYS A 244 22.86 -21.99 7.15
#